data_AF-A0A6J5KJZ9-F1
#
_entry.id   AF-A0A6J5KJZ9-F1
#
_cell.length_a   1.000
_cell.length_b   1.000
_cell.length_c   1.000
_cell.angle_alpha   90.00
_cell.angle_beta   90.00
_cell.angle_gamma   90.00
#
_symmetry.space_group_name_H-M   'P 1'
#
loop_
_entity.id
_entity.type
_entity.pdbx_description
1 polymer ?
#
loop_
_entity_poly.entity_id
_entity_poly.type
_entity_poly.pdbx_seq_one_letter_code
_entity_poly.pdbx_strand_id
1 'polypeptide(L)'
;MSGTRITDQQVRLYMNKRKHHPQEVAAAKAGISVRSARRIERDATLPSQKPRRSWRTRPDPFADVWDSEIVPLLRNAPHLMGITILRKLQEDHPERYPDSMRRTLERRIHQWRALEGPSQEIFFP
;
A
#
# COMPACT_ATOMS: atom_id res chain seq x y z
N MET A 1 11.96 11.66 -5.05
CA MET A 1 11.17 11.56 -3.80
C MET A 1 9.71 11.88 -4.10
N SER A 2 8.74 11.09 -3.63
CA SER A 2 7.33 11.43 -3.80
C SER A 2 7.01 12.66 -2.96
N GLY A 3 6.50 13.72 -3.59
CA GLY A 3 6.08 14.93 -2.89
C GLY A 3 4.92 14.67 -1.92
N THR A 4 4.80 15.55 -0.91
CA THR A 4 3.70 15.54 0.05
C THR A 4 2.35 15.57 -0.67
N ARG A 5 1.38 14.79 -0.19
CA ARG A 5 0.02 14.79 -0.76
C ARG A 5 -0.63 16.15 -0.59
N ILE A 6 -1.33 16.60 -1.62
CA ILE A 6 -2.12 17.84 -1.57
C ILE A 6 -3.31 17.64 -0.64
N THR A 7 -3.49 18.56 0.30
CA THR A 7 -4.58 18.53 1.26
C THR A 7 -5.79 19.33 0.76
N ASP A 8 -6.97 19.06 1.33
CA ASP A 8 -8.18 19.84 1.09
C ASP A 8 -7.99 21.33 1.37
N GLN A 9 -7.23 21.65 2.43
CA GLN A 9 -6.92 23.03 2.80
C GLN A 9 -6.13 23.73 1.69
N GLN A 10 -5.13 23.07 1.12
CA GLN A 10 -4.36 23.62 0.00
C GLN A 10 -5.23 23.83 -1.24
N VAL A 11 -6.17 22.91 -1.52
CA VAL A 11 -7.13 23.07 -2.63
C VAL A 11 -8.05 24.27 -2.39
N ARG A 12 -8.63 24.40 -1.20
CA ARG A 12 -9.50 25.55 -0.86
C ARG A 12 -8.74 26.88 -0.92
N LEU A 13 -7.53 26.92 -0.37
CA LEU A 13 -6.65 28.08 -0.42
C LEU A 13 -6.32 28.46 -1.87
N TYR A 14 -5.96 27.48 -2.69
CA TYR A 14 -5.71 27.69 -4.12
C TYR A 14 -6.94 28.26 -4.83
N MET A 15 -8.12 27.67 -4.65
CA MET A 15 -9.37 28.16 -5.27
C MET A 15 -9.72 29.58 -4.83
N ASN A 16 -9.47 29.94 -3.57
CA ASN A 16 -9.63 31.31 -3.08
C ASN A 16 -8.66 32.28 -3.77
N LYS A 17 -7.36 31.95 -3.83
CA LYS A 17 -6.34 32.79 -4.47
C LYS A 17 -6.53 32.91 -5.98
N ARG A 18 -7.02 31.86 -6.64
CA ARG A 18 -7.22 31.80 -8.09
C ARG A 18 -8.23 32.83 -8.61
N LYS A 19 -9.15 33.30 -7.77
CA LYS A 19 -10.13 34.36 -8.09
C LYS A 19 -9.48 35.72 -8.42
N HIS A 20 -8.31 35.99 -7.85
CA HIS A 20 -7.65 37.31 -7.92
C HIS A 20 -6.22 37.26 -8.48
N HIS A 21 -5.70 36.06 -8.74
CA HIS A 21 -4.32 35.86 -9.15
C HIS A 21 -4.21 34.88 -10.33
N PRO A 22 -3.17 35.03 -11.18
CA PRO A 22 -2.87 34.06 -12.21
C PRO A 22 -2.53 32.70 -11.57
N GLN A 23 -2.73 31.63 -12.35
CA GLN A 23 -2.60 30.24 -11.88
C GLN A 23 -1.27 29.97 -11.17
N GLU A 24 -0.15 30.46 -11.72
CA GLU A 24 1.19 30.23 -11.17
C GLU A 24 1.35 30.85 -9.78
N VAL A 25 0.91 32.11 -9.62
CA VAL A 25 0.95 32.84 -8.36
C VAL A 25 0.01 32.22 -7.33
N ALA A 26 -1.19 31.81 -7.74
CA ALA A 26 -2.15 31.14 -6.85
C ALA A 26 -1.62 29.77 -6.38
N ALA A 27 -0.98 29.00 -7.27
CA ALA A 27 -0.39 27.71 -6.97
C ALA A 27 0.79 27.85 -5.98
N ALA A 28 1.69 28.80 -6.22
CA ALA A 28 2.80 29.11 -5.33
C ALA A 28 2.31 29.52 -3.93
N LYS A 29 1.31 30.41 -3.85
CA LYS A 29 0.70 30.85 -2.57
C LYS A 29 0.02 29.71 -1.81
N ALA A 30 -0.46 28.67 -2.50
CA ALA A 30 -1.08 27.51 -1.88
C ALA A 30 -0.10 26.35 -1.61
N GLY A 31 1.20 26.53 -1.93
CA GLY A 31 2.21 25.50 -1.74
C GLY A 31 2.01 24.28 -2.63
N ILE A 32 1.47 24.46 -3.83
CA ILE A 32 1.25 23.38 -4.81
C ILE A 32 1.93 23.70 -6.14
N SER A 33 2.27 22.66 -6.91
CA SER A 33 2.83 22.85 -8.25
C SER A 33 1.77 23.35 -9.24
N VAL A 34 2.21 24.10 -10.26
CA VAL A 34 1.34 24.56 -11.36
C VAL A 34 0.65 23.38 -12.06
N ARG A 35 1.35 22.24 -12.20
CA ARG A 35 0.77 21.01 -12.74
C ARG A 35 -0.42 20.51 -11.93
N SER A 36 -0.31 20.54 -10.60
CA SER A 36 -1.40 20.14 -9.71
C SER A 36 -2.54 21.15 -9.70
N ALA A 37 -2.23 22.45 -9.76
CA ALA A 37 -3.22 23.51 -9.93
C ALA A 37 -4.08 23.30 -11.19
N ARG A 38 -3.47 22.98 -12.35
CA ARG A 38 -4.20 22.60 -13.58
C ARG A 38 -5.11 21.39 -13.40
N ARG A 39 -4.70 20.40 -12.60
CA ARG A 39 -5.54 19.22 -12.30
C ARG A 39 -6.72 19.59 -11.41
N ILE A 40 -6.51 20.47 -10.42
CA ILE A 40 -7.55 20.98 -9.52
C ILE A 40 -8.57 21.83 -10.28
N GLU A 41 -8.15 22.64 -11.26
CA GLU A 41 -9.08 23.40 -12.10
C GLU A 41 -9.97 22.51 -12.99
N ARG A 42 -9.44 21.38 -13.48
CA ARG A 42 -10.21 20.42 -14.29
C ARG A 42 -11.17 19.55 -13.46
N ASP A 43 -10.84 19.35 -12.19
CA ASP A 43 -11.58 18.49 -11.28
C ASP A 43 -11.55 19.11 -9.88
N ALA A 44 -12.65 19.79 -9.54
CA ALA A 44 -12.81 20.53 -8.30
C ALA A 44 -13.11 19.63 -7.08
N THR A 45 -13.15 18.30 -7.25
CA THR A 45 -13.36 17.38 -6.11
C THR A 45 -12.17 17.43 -5.15
N LEU A 46 -12.47 17.54 -3.87
CA LEU A 46 -11.43 17.62 -2.85
C LEU A 46 -10.69 16.28 -2.74
N PRO A 47 -9.37 16.29 -2.44
CA PRO A 47 -8.60 15.07 -2.24
C PRO A 47 -9.24 14.08 -1.26
N SER A 48 -9.88 14.55 -0.19
CA SER A 48 -10.61 13.69 0.78
C SER A 48 -11.87 13.03 0.22
N GLN A 49 -12.51 13.65 -0.78
CA GLN A 49 -13.75 13.17 -1.40
C GLN A 49 -13.47 12.14 -2.51
N LYS A 50 -12.22 12.02 -2.95
CA LYS A 50 -11.84 11.04 -3.96
C LYS A 50 -11.83 9.65 -3.34
N PRO A 51 -12.63 8.69 -3.87
CA PRO A 51 -12.67 7.36 -3.32
C PRO A 51 -11.27 6.76 -3.38
N ARG A 52 -10.81 6.24 -2.23
CA ARG A 52 -9.54 5.51 -2.18
C ARG A 52 -9.75 4.20 -2.93
N ARG A 53 -8.84 3.90 -3.85
CA ARG A 53 -8.82 2.59 -4.50
C ARG A 53 -8.65 1.53 -3.43
N SER A 54 -9.69 0.74 -3.18
CA SER A 54 -9.71 -0.34 -2.18
C SER A 54 -9.18 -1.65 -2.77
N TRP A 55 -9.25 -1.82 -4.09
CA TRP A 55 -8.85 -3.06 -4.75
C TRP A 55 -7.37 -3.09 -5.12
N ARG A 56 -6.76 -4.26 -4.96
CA ARG A 56 -5.46 -4.56 -5.55
C ARG A 56 -5.61 -4.66 -7.07
N THR A 57 -4.56 -4.24 -7.80
CA THR A 57 -4.52 -4.40 -9.27
C THR A 57 -4.42 -5.87 -9.68
N ARG A 58 -3.88 -6.74 -8.81
CA ARG A 58 -3.75 -8.19 -9.04
C ARG A 58 -4.33 -8.97 -7.86
N PRO A 59 -5.02 -10.10 -8.11
CA PRO A 59 -5.45 -11.00 -7.04
C PRO A 59 -4.24 -11.52 -6.26
N ASP A 60 -4.46 -11.94 -5.02
CA ASP A 60 -3.40 -12.50 -4.20
C ASP A 60 -3.03 -13.90 -4.73
N PRO A 61 -1.77 -14.14 -5.15
CA PRO A 61 -1.38 -15.42 -5.74
C PRO A 61 -1.46 -16.59 -4.76
N PHE A 62 -1.49 -16.33 -3.45
CA PHE A 62 -1.55 -17.35 -2.41
C PHE A 62 -2.95 -17.50 -1.80
N ALA A 63 -3.98 -16.87 -2.37
CA ALA A 63 -5.33 -16.87 -1.77
C ALA A 63 -5.84 -18.29 -1.48
N ASP A 64 -5.75 -19.18 -2.47
CA ASP A 64 -6.32 -20.53 -2.41
C ASP A 64 -5.62 -21.46 -1.40
N VAL A 65 -4.33 -21.21 -1.12
CA VAL A 65 -3.50 -22.04 -0.25
C VAL A 65 -3.22 -21.40 1.12
N TRP A 66 -3.72 -20.18 1.34
CA TRP A 66 -3.35 -19.41 2.53
C TRP A 66 -3.83 -20.07 3.81
N ASP A 67 -5.14 -20.25 3.94
CA ASP A 67 -5.76 -20.77 5.15
C ASP A 67 -5.64 -22.30 5.25
N SER A 68 -5.58 -22.98 4.11
CA SER A 68 -5.51 -24.44 4.02
C SER A 68 -4.10 -25.01 4.25
N GLU A 69 -3.05 -24.33 3.80
CA GLU A 69 -1.68 -24.86 3.82
C GLU A 69 -0.71 -23.96 4.59
N ILE A 70 -0.68 -22.65 4.27
CA ILE A 70 0.35 -21.74 4.80
C ILE A 70 0.12 -21.42 6.29
N VAL A 71 -1.10 -21.07 6.68
CA VAL A 71 -1.43 -20.72 8.07
C VAL A 71 -1.20 -21.90 9.03
N PRO A 72 -1.60 -23.15 8.72
CA PRO A 72 -1.25 -24.30 9.56
C PRO A 72 0.25 -24.48 9.76
N LEU A 73 1.07 -24.33 8.71
CA LEU A 73 2.52 -24.40 8.83
C LEU A 73 3.08 -23.32 9.76
N LEU A 74 2.59 -22.09 9.64
CA LEU A 74 3.00 -20.97 10.49
C LEU A 74 2.55 -21.13 11.94
N ARG A 75 1.37 -21.71 12.19
CA ARG A 75 0.90 -22.00 13.56
C ARG A 75 1.71 -23.11 14.21
N ASN A 76 2.01 -24.17 13.47
CA ASN A 76 2.78 -25.31 13.97
C ASN A 76 4.25 -24.95 14.20
N ALA A 77 4.83 -24.14 13.32
CA ALA A 77 6.22 -23.70 13.41
C ALA A 77 6.34 -22.19 13.12
N PRO A 78 6.12 -21.32 14.12
CA PRO A 78 6.09 -19.86 13.94
C PRO A 78 7.38 -19.25 13.39
N HIS A 79 8.52 -19.91 13.61
CA HIS A 79 9.84 -19.48 13.17
C HIS A 79 10.16 -19.85 11.70
N LEU A 80 9.26 -20.54 10.99
CA LEU A 80 9.48 -20.89 9.59
C LEU A 80 9.73 -19.65 8.73
N MET A 81 10.76 -19.72 7.89
CA MET A 81 11.08 -18.64 6.96
C MET A 81 10.18 -18.71 5.73
N GLY A 82 9.86 -17.55 5.15
CA GLY A 82 9.03 -17.49 3.93
C GLY A 82 9.66 -18.24 2.74
N ILE A 83 10.99 -18.32 2.66
CA ILE A 83 11.69 -19.13 1.66
C ILE A 83 11.41 -20.64 1.82
N THR A 84 11.35 -21.14 3.06
CA THR A 84 11.07 -22.55 3.35
C THR A 84 9.63 -22.90 2.97
N ILE A 85 8.68 -22.01 3.30
CA ILE A 85 7.28 -22.20 2.92
C ILE A 85 7.12 -22.14 1.40
N LEU A 86 7.80 -21.23 0.71
CA LEU A 86 7.76 -21.16 -0.75
C LEU A 86 8.27 -22.46 -1.39
N ARG A 87 9.39 -23.00 -0.90
CA ARG A 87 9.95 -24.26 -1.41
C ARG A 87 8.97 -25.40 -1.23
N LYS A 88 8.36 -25.52 -0.05
CA LYS A 88 7.34 -26.53 0.20
C LYS A 88 6.15 -26.39 -0.77
N LEU A 89 5.67 -25.16 -1.01
CA LEU A 89 4.61 -24.92 -1.98
C LEU A 89 5.01 -25.28 -3.42
N GLN A 90 6.27 -25.08 -3.79
CA GLN A 90 6.80 -25.48 -5.11
C GLN A 90 6.89 -27.01 -5.26
N GLU A 91 7.19 -27.72 -4.16
CA GLU A 91 7.19 -29.18 -4.11
C GLU A 91 5.77 -29.75 -4.20
N ASP A 92 4.82 -29.17 -3.43
CA ASP A 92 3.43 -29.63 -3.37
C ASP A 92 2.62 -29.21 -4.62
N HIS A 93 2.95 -28.07 -5.23
CA HIS A 93 2.28 -27.51 -6.42
C HIS A 93 3.30 -27.10 -7.50
N PRO A 94 3.83 -28.06 -8.27
CA PRO A 94 4.80 -27.78 -9.32
C PRO A 94 4.33 -26.68 -10.29
N GLU A 95 5.27 -25.82 -10.70
CA GLU A 95 5.08 -24.71 -11.66
C GLU A 95 4.12 -23.59 -11.25
N ARG A 96 3.39 -23.70 -10.13
CA ARG A 96 2.41 -22.69 -9.71
C ARG A 96 3.02 -21.47 -9.02
N TYR A 97 4.17 -21.64 -8.36
CA TYR A 97 4.77 -20.63 -7.50
C TYR A 97 6.24 -20.32 -7.87
N PRO A 98 6.50 -19.40 -8.81
CA PRO A 98 7.87 -19.01 -9.16
C PRO A 98 8.58 -18.26 -8.02
N ASP A 99 9.91 -18.31 -8.01
CA ASP A 99 10.77 -17.66 -7.00
C ASP A 99 10.51 -16.15 -6.84
N SER A 100 10.04 -15.49 -7.90
CA SER A 100 9.65 -14.08 -7.88
C SER A 100 8.54 -13.76 -6.88
N MET A 101 7.75 -14.75 -6.45
CA MET A 101 6.69 -14.59 -5.46
C MET A 101 7.21 -14.61 -4.00
N ARG A 102 8.48 -14.94 -3.76
CA ARG A 102 9.07 -15.01 -2.40
C ARG A 102 8.81 -13.75 -1.58
N ARG A 103 9.10 -12.56 -2.13
CA ARG A 103 8.88 -11.28 -1.42
C ARG A 103 7.41 -11.00 -1.16
N THR A 104 6.51 -11.51 -1.99
CA THR A 104 5.06 -11.39 -1.77
C THR A 104 4.62 -12.27 -0.61
N LEU A 105 5.13 -13.50 -0.55
CA LEU A 105 4.87 -14.43 0.53
C LEU A 105 5.41 -13.90 1.86
N GLU A 106 6.69 -13.50 1.91
CA GLU A 106 7.34 -12.99 3.12
C GLU A 106 6.60 -11.78 3.70
N ARG A 107 6.17 -10.84 2.85
CA ARG A 107 5.37 -9.69 3.29
C ARG A 107 4.02 -10.11 3.88
N ARG A 108 3.34 -11.09 3.26
CA ARG A 108 2.04 -11.58 3.74
C ARG A 108 2.20 -12.31 5.07
N ILE A 109 3.27 -13.10 5.24
CA ILE A 109 3.62 -13.76 6.50
C ILE A 109 3.92 -12.72 7.58
N HIS A 110 4.72 -11.69 7.28
CA HIS A 110 5.03 -10.63 8.24
C HIS A 110 3.76 -9.91 8.71
N GLN A 111 2.85 -9.60 7.78
CA GLN A 111 1.57 -9.00 8.11
C GLN A 111 0.73 -9.93 8.99
N TRP A 112 0.67 -11.22 8.67
CA TRP A 112 -0.03 -12.21 9.49
C TRP A 112 0.57 -12.32 10.90
N ARG A 113 1.89 -12.36 11.03
CA ARG A 113 2.56 -12.39 12.35
C ARG A 113 2.23 -11.16 13.21
N ALA A 114 2.12 -9.99 12.59
CA ALA A 114 1.76 -8.76 13.30
C ALA A 114 0.31 -8.75 13.81
N LEU A 115 -0.57 -9.56 13.22
CA LEU A 115 -2.00 -9.62 13.57
C LEU A 115 -2.35 -10.83 14.44
N GLU A 116 -1.78 -11.99 14.12
CA GLU A 116 -2.17 -13.32 14.60
C GLU A 116 -0.98 -14.14 15.11
N GLY A 117 0.25 -13.61 15.00
CA GLY A 117 1.45 -14.31 15.41
C GLY A 117 1.57 -14.43 16.93
N PRO A 118 2.37 -15.39 17.43
CA PRO A 118 2.70 -15.45 18.84
C PRO A 118 3.32 -14.12 19.29
N SER A 119 2.96 -13.66 20.48
CA SER A 119 3.46 -12.41 21.05
C SER A 119 4.97 -12.39 21.05
N GLN A 120 5.57 -11.47 20.29
CA GLN A 120 7.01 -11.27 20.30
C GLN A 120 7.37 -10.37 21.49
N GLU A 121 8.32 -10.79 22.31
CA GLU A 121 8.85 -9.96 23.40
C GLU A 121 9.47 -8.69 22.79
N ILE A 122 8.92 -7.54 23.16
CA ILE A 122 9.40 -6.23 22.70
C ILE A 122 10.43 -5.74 23.72
N PHE A 123 11.69 -5.68 23.31
CA PHE A 123 12.74 -5.04 24.07
C PHE A 123 12.87 -3.58 23.64
N PHE A 124 12.71 -2.65 24.59
CA PHE A 124 13.02 -1.24 24.42
C PHE A 124 14.44 -0.97 24.98
N PRO A 125 15.33 -0.29 24.25
CA PRO A 125 16.66 0.08 24.72
C PRO A 125 16.63 1.22 25.75
#